data_AF-A0A502EIT5-F1
#
_entry.id   AF-A0A502EIT5-F1
#
_cell.length_a   1.000
_cell.length_b   1.000
_cell.length_c   1.000
_cell.angle_alpha   90.00
_cell.angle_beta   90.00
_cell.angle_gamma   90.00
#
_symmetry.space_group_name_H-M   'P 1'
#
loop_
_entity.id
_entity.type
_entity.pdbx_description
1 polymer ?
#
loop_
_entity_poly.entity_id
_entity_poly.type
_entity_poly.pdbx_seq_one_letter_code
_entity_poly.pdbx_strand_id
1 'polypeptide(L)' 'MAASIAGALEAMLRRTEAGERLALIRTLRGQMETVLAEAPVRDDPVKGIALRTRLAALFDAEFTRLEAAEKG' A
#
# COMPACT_ATOMS: atom_id res chain seq x y z
N MET A 1 1.73 -14.25 -13.81
CA MET A 1 1.14 -14.24 -12.46
C MET A 1 1.06 -12.79 -12.02
N ALA A 2 -0.14 -12.27 -11.74
CA ALA A 2 -0.24 -10.95 -11.10
C ALA A 2 0.36 -11.11 -9.69
N ALA A 3 1.48 -10.46 -9.42
CA ALA A 3 2.02 -10.40 -8.07
C ALA A 3 0.96 -9.72 -7.19
N SER A 4 0.61 -10.35 -6.07
CA SER A 4 -0.22 -9.68 -5.06
C SER A 4 0.52 -8.45 -4.53
N ILE A 5 -0.22 -7.43 -4.10
CA ILE A 5 0.35 -6.23 -3.46
C ILE A 5 1.31 -6.64 -2.32
N ALA A 6 0.90 -7.59 -1.48
CA ALA A 6 1.73 -8.13 -0.41
C ALA A 6 3.07 -8.70 -0.94
N GLY A 7 3.02 -9.53 -1.98
CA GLY A 7 4.24 -10.12 -2.55
C GLY A 7 5.18 -9.09 -3.18
N ALA A 8 4.64 -8.02 -3.78
CA ALA A 8 5.43 -6.92 -4.32
C ALA A 8 6.11 -6.12 -3.19
N LEU A 9 5.38 -5.76 -2.14
CA LEU A 9 5.91 -5.05 -0.97
C LEU A 9 6.99 -5.89 -0.26
N GLU A 10 6.76 -7.17 -0.03
CA GLU A 10 7.74 -8.07 0.57
C GLU A 10 9.00 -8.25 -0.29
N ALA A 11 8.86 -8.26 -1.62
CA ALA A 11 10.01 -8.28 -2.53
C ALA A 11 10.84 -7.00 -2.45
N MET A 12 10.20 -5.84 -2.29
CA MET A 12 10.90 -4.57 -2.09
C MET A 12 11.63 -4.56 -0.74
N LEU A 13 10.96 -4.94 0.36
CA LEU A 13 11.55 -4.95 1.71
C LEU A 13 12.73 -5.90 1.82
N ARG A 14 12.70 -7.06 1.16
CA ARG A 14 13.83 -8.00 1.11
C ARG A 14 15.10 -7.40 0.49
N ARG A 15 14.97 -6.37 -0.35
CA ARG A 15 16.10 -5.68 -0.99
C ARG A 15 16.57 -4.45 -0.23
N THR A 16 15.88 -4.09 0.86
CA THR A 16 16.17 -2.92 1.68
C THR A 16 16.86 -3.34 2.96
N GLU A 17 17.85 -2.55 3.39
CA GLU A 17 18.55 -2.77 4.65
C GLU A 17 17.57 -2.69 5.82
N ALA A 18 17.75 -3.55 6.83
CA ALA A 18 16.80 -3.67 7.94
C ALA A 18 16.52 -2.32 8.64
N GLY A 19 17.53 -1.48 8.82
CA GLY A 19 17.38 -0.15 9.43
C GLY A 19 16.56 0.84 8.62
N GLU A 20 16.36 0.60 7.32
CA GLU A 20 15.68 1.52 6.40
C GLU A 20 14.25 1.06 6.06
N ARG A 21 13.90 -0.20 6.36
CA ARG A 21 12.61 -0.80 5.98
C ARG A 21 11.42 -0.04 6.53
N LEU A 22 11.45 0.36 7.80
CA LEU A 22 10.34 1.10 8.40
C LEU A 22 10.12 2.47 7.71
N ALA A 23 11.20 3.16 7.33
CA ALA A 23 11.12 4.42 6.60
C ALA A 23 10.55 4.21 5.19
N LEU A 24 10.98 3.14 4.50
CA LEU A 24 10.44 2.75 3.20
C LEU A 24 8.94 2.43 3.30
N ILE A 25 8.51 1.64 4.28
CA ILE A 25 7.10 1.28 4.50
C ILE A 25 6.24 2.54 4.63
N ARG A 26 6.66 3.48 5.48
CA ARG A 26 5.94 4.75 5.69
C ARG A 26 5.90 5.61 4.42
N THR A 27 6.98 5.62 3.65
CA THR A 27 7.05 6.34 2.37
C THR A 27 6.06 5.75 1.36
N LEU A 28 6.03 4.42 1.22
CA LEU A 28 5.12 3.73 0.32
C LEU A 28 3.66 3.90 0.74
N ARG A 29 3.37 3.93 2.05
CA ARG A 29 2.04 4.25 2.58
C ARG A 29 1.58 5.63 2.10
N GLY A 30 2.39 6.67 2.33
CA GLY A 30 2.03 8.03 1.91
C GLY A 30 1.87 8.17 0.39
N GLN A 31 2.74 7.53 -0.38
CA GLN A 31 2.61 7.50 -1.85
C GLN A 31 1.30 6.83 -2.29
N MET A 32 0.91 5.73 -1.65
CA MET A 32 -0.33 5.03 -1.97
C MET A 32 -1.56 5.86 -1.61
N GLU A 33 -1.54 6.55 -0.47
CA GLU A 33 -2.61 7.48 -0.08
C GLU A 33 -2.81 8.58 -1.12
N THR A 34 -1.72 9.20 -1.58
CA THR A 34 -1.75 10.20 -2.66
C THR A 34 -2.32 9.62 -3.95
N VAL A 35 -1.83 8.47 -4.39
CA VAL A 35 -2.30 7.82 -5.63
C VAL A 35 -3.79 7.50 -5.54
N LEU A 36 -4.26 6.97 -4.42
CA LEU A 36 -5.69 6.67 -4.25
C LEU A 36 -6.55 7.93 -4.23
N ALA A 37 -6.09 9.02 -3.61
CA ALA A 37 -6.81 10.28 -3.57
C ALA A 37 -6.92 10.93 -4.96
N GLU A 38 -5.83 10.90 -5.74
CA GLU A 38 -5.70 11.62 -7.01
C GLU A 38 -6.13 10.80 -8.23
N ALA A 39 -6.18 9.46 -8.13
CA ALA A 39 -6.51 8.60 -9.26
C ALA A 39 -7.89 8.97 -9.84
N PRO A 40 -8.00 9.28 -11.14
CA PRO A 40 -9.28 9.69 -11.71
C PRO A 40 -10.30 8.56 -11.61
N VAL A 41 -11.50 8.87 -11.13
CA VAL A 41 -12.63 7.93 -11.22
C VAL A 41 -13.17 7.99 -12.64
N ARG A 42 -13.06 6.87 -13.37
CA ARG A 42 -13.61 6.73 -14.72
C ARG A 42 -14.97 6.05 -14.66
N ASP A 43 -15.82 6.39 -15.61
CA ASP A 43 -17.15 5.81 -15.81
C ASP A 43 -18.14 6.10 -14.66
N ASP A 44 -18.35 5.14 -13.76
CA ASP A 44 -19.34 5.20 -12.69
C ASP A 44 -18.69 5.72 -11.38
N PRO A 45 -19.04 6.95 -10.93
CA PRO A 45 -18.46 7.54 -9.73
C PRO A 45 -18.69 6.72 -8.46
N VAL A 46 -19.85 6.08 -8.34
CA VAL A 46 -20.22 5.30 -7.14
C VAL A 46 -19.35 4.05 -7.07
N LYS A 47 -19.23 3.32 -8.18
CA LYS A 47 -18.38 2.13 -8.24
C LYS A 47 -16.91 2.47 -8.06
N GLY A 48 -16.45 3.56 -8.66
CA GLY A 48 -15.07 4.00 -8.52
C GLY A 48 -14.71 4.41 -7.10
N ILE A 49 -15.59 5.16 -6.41
CA ILE A 49 -15.40 5.51 -5.00
C ILE A 49 -15.41 4.24 -4.13
N ALA A 50 -16.38 3.34 -4.32
CA ALA A 50 -16.46 2.09 -3.55
C ALA A 50 -15.20 1.22 -3.75
N LEU A 51 -14.69 1.12 -4.98
CA LEU A 51 -13.45 0.42 -5.27
C LEU A 51 -12.26 1.09 -4.58
N ARG A 52 -12.15 2.42 -4.65
CA ARG A 52 -11.09 3.18 -4.00
C ARG A 52 -11.10 2.98 -2.49
N THR A 53 -12.27 3.07 -1.84
CA THR A 53 -12.40 2.83 -0.39
C THR A 53 -11.97 1.41 -0.03
N ARG A 54 -12.37 0.41 -0.83
CA ARG A 54 -11.95 -0.98 -0.62
C ARG A 54 -10.43 -1.15 -0.76
N LEU A 55 -9.82 -0.53 -1.77
CA LEU A 55 -8.38 -0.58 -1.98
C LEU A 55 -7.65 0.12 -0.83
N ALA A 56 -8.09 1.30 -0.41
CA ALA A 56 -7.52 2.03 0.71
C ALA A 56 -7.48 1.17 1.99
N ALA A 57 -8.59 0.50 2.31
CA ALA A 57 -8.66 -0.40 3.46
C ALA A 57 -7.70 -1.60 3.36
N LEU A 58 -7.56 -2.20 2.16
CA LEU A 58 -6.64 -3.31 1.93
C LEU A 58 -5.18 -2.88 2.07
N PHE A 59 -4.80 -1.73 1.50
CA PHE A 59 -3.45 -1.19 1.62
C PHE A 59 -3.13 -0.79 3.06
N ASP A 60 -4.05 -0.13 3.76
CA ASP A 60 -3.87 0.29 5.15
C ASP A 60 -3.63 -0.92 6.08
N ALA A 61 -4.42 -1.98 5.92
CA ALA A 61 -4.22 -3.22 6.67
C ALA A 61 -2.85 -3.85 6.41
N GLU A 62 -2.41 -3.89 5.15
CA GLU A 62 -1.13 -4.47 4.77
C GLU A 62 0.06 -3.65 5.28
N PHE A 63 0.02 -2.32 5.14
CA PHE A 63 1.07 -1.47 5.70
C PHE A 63 1.10 -1.54 7.23
N THR A 64 -0.05 -1.64 7.89
CA THR A 64 -0.12 -1.82 9.35
C THR A 64 0.53 -3.13 9.80
N ARG A 65 0.27 -4.23 9.08
CA ARG A 65 0.92 -5.53 9.30
C ARG A 65 2.44 -5.42 9.16
N LEU A 66 2.92 -4.81 8.09
CA LEU A 66 4.36 -4.65 7.81
C LEU A 66 5.04 -3.75 8.83
N GLU A 67 4.42 -2.62 9.21
CA GLU A 67 4.96 -1.75 10.25
C GLU A 67 5.06 -2.43 11.62
N ALA A 68 4.09 -3.26 11.97
CA ALA A 68 4.14 -4.03 13.21
C ALA A 68 5.29 -5.04 13.21
N ALA A 69 5.53 -5.69 12.06
CA ALA A 69 6.61 -6.66 11.89
C ALA A 69 8.02 -6.06 11.99
N GLU A 70 8.19 -4.77 11.65
CA GLU A 70 9.49 -4.08 11.73
C GLU A 70 9.71 -3.32 13.06
N LYS A 71 8.65 -3.13 13.87
CA LYS A 71 8.73 -2.48 15.19
C LYS A 71 8.93 -3.48 16.34
N GLY A 72 8.61 -4.75 16.13
CA GLY A 72 8.79 -5.84 17.10
C GLY A 72 10.11 -6.57 16.91
#